data_AF-A0A117S0S2-F1
#
_entry.id   AF-A0A117S0S2-F1
#
_cell.length_a   1.000
_cell.length_b   1.000
_cell.length_c   1.000
_cell.angle_alpha   90.00
_cell.angle_beta   90.00
_cell.angle_gamma   90.00
#
_symmetry.space_group_name_H-M   'P 1'
#
loop_
_entity.id
_entity.type
_entity.pdbx_description
1 polymer ?
#
loop_
_entity_poly.entity_id
_entity_poly.type
_entity_poly.pdbx_seq_one_letter_code
_entity_poly.pdbx_strand_id
1 'polypeptide(L)'
;MTRRFRFPVPEDDLWHWFEVGDDGRVLRQISLRGPESVPVVAAEPGERARARDACGTWGAQVYEVVYGVGAPEPVVEPPDARPVGERDFAVAWGRARSYRQCDVRHDSGPLPVGTRLTGTFTVSPWGPGVTGVFVDVGLPAPGFVDALPLLQAECEWPAEGVSAEFEVISVRVGTTYPQIRLRPTAVPPPGEPWPRPAPR
;
A
#
# COMPACT_ATOMS: atom_id res chain seq x y z
N MET A 1 7.86 14.36 24.29
CA MET A 1 6.48 14.76 23.98
C MET A 1 6.31 14.78 22.46
N THR A 2 5.08 14.83 21.98
CA THR A 2 4.80 15.01 20.54
C THR A 2 4.02 16.29 20.34
N ARG A 3 4.30 16.98 19.23
CA ARG A 3 3.60 18.20 18.84
C ARG A 3 2.85 17.93 17.54
N ARG A 4 1.69 18.56 17.39
CA ARG A 4 0.84 18.41 16.22
C ARG A 4 0.36 19.77 15.77
N PHE A 5 0.58 20.07 14.50
CA PHE A 5 0.21 21.36 13.94
C PHE A 5 -0.10 21.22 12.45
N ARG A 6 -0.76 22.24 11.90
CA ARG A 6 -1.05 22.35 10.47
C ARG A 6 -0.83 23.77 9.99
N PHE A 7 -0.46 23.92 8.73
CA PHE A 7 -0.29 25.21 8.08
C PHE A 7 -0.54 25.10 6.57
N PRO A 8 -1.03 26.17 5.91
CA PRO A 8 -1.18 26.20 4.47
C PRO A 8 0.17 26.48 3.79
N VAL A 9 0.33 25.99 2.57
CA VAL A 9 1.40 26.33 1.63
C VAL A 9 0.70 26.77 0.34
N PRO A 10 0.29 28.06 0.26
CA PRO A 10 -0.55 28.55 -0.83
C PRO A 10 0.08 28.42 -2.21
N GLU A 11 1.41 28.53 -2.31
CA GLU A 11 2.17 28.40 -3.55
C GLU A 11 2.00 27.03 -4.22
N ASP A 12 1.79 25.98 -3.42
CA ASP A 12 1.61 24.60 -3.89
C ASP A 12 0.15 24.12 -3.78
N ASP A 13 -0.75 25.00 -3.35
CA ASP A 13 -2.15 24.68 -3.04
C ASP A 13 -2.26 23.50 -2.04
N LEU A 14 -1.42 23.51 -1.01
CA LEU A 14 -1.33 22.45 -0.01
C LEU A 14 -1.72 22.92 1.40
N TRP A 15 -2.22 21.96 2.17
CA TRP A 15 -2.31 22.03 3.63
C TRP A 15 -1.49 20.90 4.24
N HIS A 16 -0.43 21.26 4.93
CA HIS A 16 0.38 20.30 5.68
C HIS A 16 -0.15 20.12 7.08
N TRP A 17 -0.14 18.88 7.55
CA TRP A 17 -0.36 18.51 8.93
C TRP A 17 0.80 17.62 9.36
N PHE A 18 1.41 17.96 10.47
CA PHE A 18 2.54 17.23 11.02
C PHE A 18 2.23 16.74 12.44
N GLU A 19 2.69 15.53 12.73
CA GLU A 19 3.01 15.08 14.07
C GLU A 19 4.53 14.93 14.14
N VAL A 20 5.16 15.62 15.08
CA VAL A 20 6.62 15.63 15.26
C VAL A 20 7.02 15.23 16.67
N GLY A 21 8.22 14.68 16.82
CA GLY A 21 8.88 14.49 18.10
C GLY A 21 9.40 15.80 18.69
N ASP A 22 9.98 15.72 19.90
CA ASP A 22 10.57 16.88 20.57
C ASP A 22 11.71 17.53 19.77
N ASP A 23 12.46 16.72 19.03
CA ASP A 23 13.57 17.13 18.16
C ASP A 23 13.12 17.65 16.79
N GLY A 24 11.82 17.78 16.56
CA GLY A 24 11.24 18.22 15.29
C GLY A 24 11.23 17.15 14.20
N ARG A 25 11.70 15.92 14.49
CA ARG A 25 11.61 14.82 13.53
C ARG A 25 10.15 14.47 13.26
N VAL A 26 9.83 14.32 11.98
CA VAL A 26 8.50 13.93 11.53
C VAL A 26 8.22 12.50 11.96
N LEU A 27 7.15 12.32 12.73
CA LEU A 27 6.58 11.02 13.03
C LEU A 27 5.54 10.70 11.97
N ARG A 28 4.62 11.61 11.68
CA ARG A 28 3.58 11.45 10.65
C ARG A 28 3.33 12.75 9.91
N GLN A 29 3.11 12.66 8.60
CA GLN A 29 2.75 13.80 7.76
C GLN A 29 1.51 13.50 6.93
N ILE A 30 0.61 14.47 6.89
CA ILE A 30 -0.49 14.54 5.93
C ILE A 30 -0.28 15.78 5.07
N SER A 31 -0.45 15.65 3.76
CA SER A 31 -0.56 16.80 2.87
C SER A 31 -1.84 16.66 2.06
N LEU A 32 -2.67 17.69 2.11
CA LEU A 32 -3.96 17.77 1.44
C LEU A 32 -3.87 18.84 0.35
N ARG A 33 -4.36 18.55 -0.86
CA ARG A 33 -4.32 19.47 -1.99
C ARG A 33 -5.70 20.05 -2.29
N GLY A 34 -5.73 21.34 -2.57
CA GLY A 34 -6.90 22.02 -3.09
C GLY A 34 -8.08 22.14 -2.12
N PRO A 35 -9.16 22.78 -2.57
CA PRO A 35 -10.33 23.07 -1.74
C PRO A 35 -11.06 21.79 -1.27
N GLU A 36 -10.98 20.72 -2.07
CA GLU A 36 -11.54 19.41 -1.73
C GLU A 36 -10.68 18.63 -0.72
N SER A 37 -9.51 19.16 -0.34
CA SER A 37 -8.59 18.56 0.61
C SER A 37 -8.17 17.13 0.23
N VAL A 38 -7.83 16.93 -1.04
CA VAL A 38 -7.45 15.62 -1.59
C VAL A 38 -6.12 15.17 -0.97
N PRO A 39 -6.04 14.03 -0.25
CA PRO A 39 -4.79 13.55 0.31
C PRO A 39 -3.77 13.18 -0.76
N VAL A 40 -2.61 13.85 -0.72
CA VAL A 40 -1.45 13.56 -1.61
C VAL A 40 -0.28 12.93 -0.85
N VAL A 41 -0.19 13.15 0.46
CA VAL A 41 0.78 12.51 1.35
C VAL A 41 0.08 12.04 2.62
N ALA A 42 0.41 10.84 3.09
CA ALA A 42 -0.02 10.23 4.35
C ALA A 42 1.12 9.34 4.89
N ALA A 43 2.31 9.94 5.03
CA ALA A 43 3.58 9.25 5.21
C ALA A 43 4.04 9.23 6.67
N GLU A 44 4.61 8.12 7.07
CA GLU A 44 5.30 7.87 8.34
C GLU A 44 6.72 7.40 8.00
N PRO A 45 7.77 8.20 8.27
CA PRO A 45 9.16 7.82 7.96
C PRO A 45 9.58 6.47 8.55
N GLY A 46 9.05 6.13 9.73
CA GLY A 46 9.29 4.83 10.39
C GLY A 46 8.75 3.64 9.58
N GLU A 47 7.54 3.73 9.02
CA GLU A 47 7.01 2.67 8.15
C GLU A 47 7.78 2.58 6.83
N ARG A 48 8.17 3.71 6.24
CA ARG A 48 8.98 3.72 5.03
C ARG A 48 10.33 3.03 5.25
N ALA A 49 10.97 3.29 6.39
CA ALA A 49 12.19 2.60 6.78
C ALA A 49 11.96 1.09 6.94
N ARG A 50 10.89 0.68 7.63
CA ARG A 50 10.52 -0.75 7.74
C ARG A 50 10.27 -1.41 6.38
N ALA A 51 9.60 -0.73 5.46
CA ALA A 51 9.39 -1.25 4.10
C ALA A 51 10.71 -1.40 3.33
N ARG A 52 11.66 -0.47 3.55
CA ARG A 52 13.02 -0.56 3.01
C ARG A 52 13.80 -1.72 3.61
N ASP A 53 13.72 -1.92 4.92
CA ASP A 53 14.44 -2.99 5.60
C ASP A 53 13.90 -4.37 5.17
N ALA A 54 12.59 -4.48 4.96
CA ALA A 54 11.94 -5.72 4.52
C ALA A 54 12.16 -6.05 3.04
N CYS A 55 12.10 -5.05 2.15
CA CYS A 55 12.02 -5.27 0.69
C CYS A 55 13.03 -4.41 -0.11
N GLY A 56 14.04 -3.86 0.54
CA GLY A 56 15.05 -3.00 -0.08
C GLY A 56 14.49 -1.71 -0.66
N THR A 57 15.21 -1.14 -1.64
CA THR A 57 14.79 0.08 -2.35
C THR A 57 13.41 -0.08 -2.98
N TRP A 58 13.07 -1.27 -3.48
CA TRP A 58 11.77 -1.55 -4.05
C TRP A 58 10.64 -1.31 -3.03
N GLY A 59 10.81 -1.77 -1.78
CA GLY A 59 9.82 -1.54 -0.71
C GLY A 59 9.63 -0.07 -0.37
N ALA A 60 10.71 0.71 -0.32
CA ALA A 60 10.64 2.16 -0.09
C ALA A 60 9.91 2.88 -1.25
N GLN A 61 10.17 2.50 -2.50
CA GLN A 61 9.50 3.07 -3.66
C GLN A 61 8.01 2.74 -3.68
N VAL A 62 7.64 1.49 -3.36
CA VAL A 62 6.24 1.08 -3.20
C VAL A 62 5.55 1.89 -2.09
N TYR A 63 6.22 2.08 -0.95
CA TYR A 63 5.72 2.92 0.13
C TYR A 63 5.38 4.33 -0.35
N GLU A 64 6.31 4.98 -1.05
CA GLU A 64 6.16 6.35 -1.56
C GLU A 64 5.06 6.46 -2.62
N VAL A 65 4.89 5.45 -3.48
CA VAL A 65 3.76 5.41 -4.43
C VAL A 65 2.43 5.38 -3.70
N VAL A 66 2.30 4.55 -2.66
CA VAL A 66 1.05 4.41 -1.91
C VAL A 66 0.79 5.67 -1.07
N TYR A 67 1.72 6.05 -0.20
CA TYR A 67 1.50 7.06 0.83
C TYR A 67 2.12 8.43 0.54
N GLY A 68 2.79 8.59 -0.61
CA GLY A 68 3.48 9.83 -0.97
C GLY A 68 4.86 9.95 -0.31
N VAL A 69 5.64 10.91 -0.80
CA VAL A 69 6.96 11.24 -0.24
C VAL A 69 6.77 12.24 0.89
N GLY A 70 7.11 11.82 2.11
CA GLY A 70 7.13 12.70 3.28
C GLY A 70 8.35 13.62 3.31
N ALA A 71 8.31 14.63 4.17
CA ALA A 71 9.41 15.52 4.46
C ALA A 71 10.59 14.69 5.03
N PRO A 72 11.77 14.78 4.41
CA PRO A 72 12.92 13.98 4.81
C PRO A 72 13.62 14.55 6.07
N GLU A 73 13.48 15.84 6.31
CA GLU A 73 14.18 16.57 7.37
C GLU A 73 13.25 16.91 8.54
N PRO A 74 13.81 17.18 9.73
CA PRO A 74 13.06 17.78 10.83
C PRO A 74 12.33 19.05 10.38
N VAL A 75 11.08 19.19 10.79
CA VAL A 75 10.25 20.34 10.43
C VAL A 75 10.22 21.33 11.58
N VAL A 76 10.62 22.56 11.28
CA VAL A 76 10.43 23.69 12.19
C VAL A 76 9.00 24.19 12.04
N GLU A 77 8.28 24.30 13.15
CA GLU A 77 6.91 24.78 13.20
C GLU A 77 6.85 26.25 12.75
N PRO A 78 6.14 26.58 11.65
CA PRO A 78 6.00 27.96 11.20
C PRO A 78 5.28 28.85 12.21
N PRO A 79 5.56 30.17 12.26
CA PRO A 79 4.90 31.09 13.19
C PRO A 79 3.36 31.15 13.07
N ASP A 80 2.82 30.88 11.88
CA ASP A 80 1.39 30.88 11.57
C ASP A 80 0.76 29.48 11.65
N ALA A 81 1.53 28.48 12.09
CA ALA A 81 1.04 27.13 12.30
C ALA A 81 -0.06 27.11 13.38
N ARG A 82 -1.05 26.25 13.14
CA ARG A 82 -2.17 26.07 14.06
C ARG A 82 -2.00 24.74 14.79
N PRO A 83 -2.07 24.70 16.13
CA PRO A 83 -2.02 23.44 16.85
C PRO A 83 -3.21 22.56 16.48
N VAL A 84 -2.99 21.24 16.48
CA VAL A 84 -4.00 20.23 16.16
C VAL A 84 -4.12 19.25 17.33
N GLY A 85 -5.35 19.00 17.78
CA GLY A 85 -5.61 18.00 18.82
C GLY A 85 -5.30 16.58 18.33
N GLU A 86 -4.94 15.68 19.25
CA GLU A 86 -4.63 14.29 18.93
C GLU A 86 -5.74 13.59 18.13
N ARG A 87 -6.99 13.75 18.59
CA ARG A 87 -8.16 13.15 17.95
C ARG A 87 -8.36 13.65 16.52
N ASP A 88 -8.23 14.95 16.30
CA ASP A 88 -8.43 15.56 14.97
C ASP A 88 -7.35 15.08 14.00
N PHE A 89 -6.10 15.02 14.47
CA PHE A 89 -5.01 14.46 13.70
C PHE A 89 -5.25 12.98 13.38
N ALA A 90 -5.66 12.17 14.36
CA ALA A 90 -5.91 10.75 14.16
C ALA A 90 -7.03 10.48 13.13
N VAL A 91 -8.10 11.28 13.14
CA VAL A 91 -9.18 11.20 12.15
C VAL A 91 -8.67 11.59 10.76
N ALA A 92 -7.95 12.72 10.64
CA ALA A 92 -7.37 13.16 9.38
C ALA A 92 -6.39 12.11 8.83
N TRP A 93 -5.56 11.54 9.69
CA TRP A 93 -4.59 10.49 9.36
C TRP A 93 -5.28 9.24 8.82
N GLY A 94 -6.27 8.72 9.54
CA GLY A 94 -7.02 7.53 9.11
C GLY A 94 -7.71 7.73 7.75
N ARG A 95 -8.31 8.91 7.53
CA ARG A 95 -8.94 9.26 6.25
C ARG A 95 -7.91 9.37 5.13
N ALA A 96 -6.81 10.08 5.35
CA ALA A 96 -5.75 10.25 4.36
C ALA A 96 -5.13 8.90 3.97
N ARG A 97 -4.83 8.04 4.95
CA ARG A 97 -4.33 6.68 4.74
C ARG A 97 -5.31 5.82 3.95
N SER A 98 -6.57 5.80 4.36
CA SER A 98 -7.61 5.04 3.67
C SER A 98 -7.76 5.50 2.22
N TYR A 99 -7.86 6.81 1.98
CA TYR A 99 -7.99 7.36 0.63
C TYR A 99 -6.80 6.98 -0.24
N ARG A 100 -5.56 7.23 0.24
CA ARG A 100 -4.32 6.89 -0.47
C ARG A 100 -4.22 5.40 -0.79
N GLN A 101 -4.65 4.52 0.12
CA GLN A 101 -4.52 3.08 -0.04
C GLN A 101 -5.65 2.45 -0.87
N CYS A 102 -6.87 3.00 -0.81
CA CYS A 102 -8.07 2.36 -1.38
C CYS A 102 -8.65 3.10 -2.59
N ASP A 103 -8.60 4.42 -2.61
CA ASP A 103 -9.28 5.25 -3.63
C ASP A 103 -8.31 5.71 -4.72
N VAL A 104 -7.03 5.81 -4.40
CA VAL A 104 -5.99 6.15 -5.38
C VAL A 104 -5.57 4.89 -6.14
N ARG A 105 -5.68 4.95 -7.47
CA ARG A 105 -5.07 3.96 -8.35
C ARG A 105 -3.57 4.24 -8.49
N HIS A 106 -2.74 3.26 -8.15
CA HIS A 106 -1.28 3.38 -8.20
C HIS A 106 -0.74 2.92 -9.57
N ASP A 107 -0.77 3.82 -10.55
CA ASP A 107 -0.40 3.56 -11.96
C ASP A 107 1.07 3.86 -12.29
N SER A 108 1.91 4.11 -11.28
CA SER A 108 3.31 4.50 -11.43
C SER A 108 4.22 3.79 -10.42
N GLY A 109 5.53 4.01 -10.55
CA GLY A 109 6.55 3.43 -9.70
C GLY A 109 7.00 2.03 -10.13
N PRO A 110 7.54 1.20 -9.22
CA PRO A 110 8.20 -0.04 -9.58
C PRO A 110 7.22 -1.19 -9.91
N LEU A 111 5.94 -1.02 -9.59
CA LEU A 111 4.90 -1.99 -9.94
C LEU A 111 3.54 -1.30 -10.16
N PRO A 112 3.32 -0.71 -11.34
CA PRO A 112 2.03 -0.11 -11.69
C PRO A 112 0.87 -1.10 -11.68
N VAL A 113 -0.31 -0.65 -11.22
CA VAL A 113 -1.58 -1.38 -11.37
C VAL A 113 -1.87 -1.63 -12.85
N GLY A 114 -2.25 -2.86 -13.19
CA GLY A 114 -2.44 -3.37 -14.54
C GLY A 114 -1.23 -4.14 -15.09
N THR A 115 -0.09 -4.13 -14.40
CA THR A 115 1.09 -4.93 -14.77
C THR A 115 0.72 -6.42 -14.77
N ARG A 116 1.13 -7.15 -15.81
CA ARG A 116 0.99 -8.61 -15.85
C ARG A 116 2.25 -9.29 -15.31
N LEU A 117 2.04 -10.27 -14.45
CA LEU A 117 3.09 -11.06 -13.82
C LEU A 117 2.78 -12.54 -13.99
N THR A 118 3.80 -13.34 -14.24
CA THR A 118 3.70 -14.79 -14.02
C THR A 118 4.08 -15.06 -12.58
N GLY A 119 3.29 -15.90 -11.91
CA GLY A 119 3.59 -16.32 -10.55
C GLY A 119 3.16 -17.75 -10.31
N THR A 120 3.63 -18.29 -9.19
CA THR A 120 3.34 -19.64 -8.76
C THR A 120 2.60 -19.60 -7.43
N PHE A 121 1.45 -20.26 -7.35
CA PHE A 121 0.69 -20.36 -6.12
C PHE A 121 1.52 -21.06 -5.04
N THR A 122 1.64 -20.43 -3.88
CA THR A 122 2.27 -21.00 -2.69
C THR A 122 1.18 -21.34 -1.69
N VAL A 123 1.14 -22.59 -1.23
CA VAL A 123 0.11 -23.03 -0.27
C VAL A 123 0.58 -22.65 1.12
N SER A 124 0.21 -21.45 1.54
CA SER A 124 0.17 -21.05 2.96
C SER A 124 -0.41 -19.63 3.08
N PRO A 125 -1.32 -19.31 4.02
CA PRO A 125 -2.05 -20.23 4.89
C PRO A 125 -3.57 -19.98 4.94
N TRP A 126 -4.35 -21.05 5.08
CA TRP A 126 -5.71 -21.02 5.64
C TRP A 126 -5.71 -20.83 7.16
N GLY A 127 -4.78 -20.01 7.68
CA GLY A 127 -4.77 -19.63 9.09
C GLY A 127 -6.00 -18.77 9.43
N PRO A 128 -6.38 -18.67 10.71
CA PRO A 128 -7.50 -17.82 11.11
C PRO A 128 -7.36 -16.39 10.55
N GLY A 129 -8.37 -15.94 9.80
CA GLY A 129 -8.43 -14.59 9.23
C GLY A 129 -7.80 -14.40 7.85
N VAL A 130 -7.17 -15.43 7.26
CA VAL A 130 -6.67 -15.35 5.88
C VAL A 130 -7.75 -15.81 4.90
N THR A 131 -8.15 -14.92 4.00
CA THR A 131 -9.18 -15.17 2.97
C THR A 131 -8.57 -15.04 1.58
N GLY A 132 -7.60 -15.89 1.25
CA GLY A 132 -6.95 -15.91 -0.07
C GLY A 132 -5.72 -16.81 -0.15
N VAL A 133 -5.00 -16.73 -1.27
CA VAL A 133 -3.77 -17.49 -1.54
C VAL A 133 -2.60 -16.58 -1.83
N PHE A 134 -1.41 -17.01 -1.43
CA PHE A 134 -0.18 -16.33 -1.77
C PHE A 134 0.37 -16.83 -3.11
N VAL A 135 1.11 -15.95 -3.77
CA VAL A 135 1.74 -16.20 -5.07
C VAL A 135 3.18 -15.72 -4.99
N ASP A 136 4.12 -16.61 -5.29
CA ASP A 136 5.50 -16.21 -5.58
C ASP A 136 5.56 -15.63 -6.99
N VAL A 137 5.86 -14.34 -7.08
CA VAL A 137 6.00 -13.58 -8.33
C VAL A 137 7.45 -13.17 -8.61
N GLY A 138 8.41 -13.70 -7.85
CA GLY A 138 9.83 -13.35 -7.98
C GLY A 138 10.15 -11.90 -7.60
N LEU A 139 9.27 -11.23 -6.85
CA LEU A 139 9.47 -9.88 -6.34
C LEU A 139 9.75 -9.90 -4.82
N PRO A 140 10.38 -8.84 -4.27
CA PRO A 140 10.70 -8.77 -2.83
C PRO A 140 9.49 -8.84 -1.90
N ALA A 141 8.29 -8.60 -2.40
CA ALA A 141 7.04 -8.73 -1.67
C ALA A 141 6.19 -9.86 -2.27
N PRO A 142 5.45 -10.60 -1.42
CA PRO A 142 4.62 -11.67 -1.91
C PRO A 142 3.37 -11.14 -2.65
N GLY A 143 2.97 -11.88 -3.68
CA GLY A 143 1.68 -11.76 -4.31
C GLY A 143 0.57 -12.36 -3.45
N PHE A 144 -0.64 -11.83 -3.55
CA PHE A 144 -1.81 -12.34 -2.86
C PHE A 144 -3.06 -12.20 -3.73
N VAL A 145 -3.79 -13.30 -3.88
CA VAL A 145 -5.10 -13.34 -4.54
C VAL A 145 -6.17 -13.50 -3.47
N ASP A 146 -7.15 -12.60 -3.47
CA ASP A 146 -8.33 -12.70 -2.61
C ASP A 146 -9.14 -13.98 -2.86
N ALA A 147 -9.74 -14.53 -1.80
CA ALA A 147 -10.60 -15.70 -1.89
C ALA A 147 -11.87 -15.42 -2.71
N LEU A 148 -12.42 -14.20 -2.66
CA LEU A 148 -13.68 -13.89 -3.32
C LEU A 148 -13.63 -14.15 -4.84
N PRO A 149 -12.62 -13.67 -5.59
CA PRO A 149 -12.40 -14.07 -6.98
C PRO A 149 -12.37 -15.59 -7.21
N LEU A 150 -11.73 -16.35 -6.30
CA LEU A 150 -11.61 -17.81 -6.42
C LEU A 150 -12.94 -18.53 -6.14
N LEU A 151 -13.68 -18.06 -5.13
CA LEU A 151 -15.00 -18.58 -4.78
C LEU A 151 -16.03 -18.32 -5.88
N GLN A 152 -15.96 -17.13 -6.51
CA GLN A 152 -16.85 -16.77 -7.62
C GLN A 152 -16.60 -17.59 -8.88
N ALA A 153 -15.38 -18.09 -9.09
CA ALA A 153 -15.06 -18.94 -10.22
C ALA A 153 -15.61 -20.38 -10.07
N GLU A 154 -16.13 -20.75 -8.90
CA GLU A 154 -16.60 -22.12 -8.58
C GLU A 154 -15.59 -23.22 -8.97
N CYS A 155 -14.30 -22.86 -9.01
CA CYS A 155 -13.22 -23.76 -9.36
C CYS A 155 -12.57 -24.33 -8.09
N GLU A 156 -11.92 -25.48 -8.23
CA GLU A 156 -11.01 -25.95 -7.20
C GLU A 156 -9.93 -24.90 -6.92
N TRP A 157 -9.50 -24.77 -5.67
CA TRP A 157 -8.40 -23.87 -5.34
C TRP A 157 -7.11 -24.37 -6.00
N PRO A 158 -6.24 -23.47 -6.48
CA PRO A 158 -5.01 -23.87 -7.14
C PRO A 158 -4.11 -24.62 -6.15
N ALA A 159 -3.57 -25.75 -6.60
CA ALA A 159 -2.58 -26.50 -5.83
C ALA A 159 -1.26 -25.73 -5.73
N GLU A 160 -0.45 -26.09 -4.74
CA GLU A 160 0.91 -25.56 -4.62
C GLU A 160 1.72 -25.84 -5.88
N GLY A 161 2.50 -24.86 -6.33
CA GLY A 161 3.35 -25.04 -7.51
C GLY A 161 2.63 -24.80 -8.84
N VAL A 162 1.31 -24.57 -8.86
CA VAL A 162 0.59 -24.17 -10.07
C VAL A 162 1.03 -22.75 -10.46
N SER A 163 1.47 -22.58 -11.70
CA SER A 163 1.76 -21.25 -12.24
C SER A 163 0.60 -20.70 -13.06
N ALA A 164 0.38 -19.40 -12.97
CA ALA A 164 -0.61 -18.68 -13.76
C ALA A 164 -0.10 -17.26 -14.09
N GLU A 165 -0.80 -16.60 -15.01
CA GLU A 165 -0.62 -15.17 -15.24
C GLU A 165 -1.61 -14.38 -14.38
N PHE A 166 -1.14 -13.27 -13.83
CA PHE A 166 -1.88 -12.40 -12.94
C PHE A 166 -1.76 -10.95 -13.38
N GLU A 167 -2.81 -10.18 -13.13
CA GLU A 167 -2.78 -8.73 -13.20
C GLU A 167 -2.63 -8.15 -11.79
N VAL A 168 -1.73 -7.17 -11.63
CA VAL A 168 -1.62 -6.38 -10.40
C VAL A 168 -2.83 -5.47 -10.29
N ILE A 169 -3.66 -5.66 -9.26
CA ILE A 169 -4.87 -4.84 -9.05
C ILE A 169 -4.67 -3.75 -7.99
N SER A 170 -3.74 -3.94 -7.05
CA SER A 170 -3.34 -2.92 -6.09
C SER A 170 -2.03 -3.34 -5.40
N VAL A 171 -1.37 -2.38 -4.76
CA VAL A 171 -0.27 -2.66 -3.84
C VAL A 171 -0.66 -2.11 -2.46
N ARG A 172 -0.50 -2.92 -1.43
CA ARG A 172 -0.85 -2.57 -0.05
C ARG A 172 0.41 -2.50 0.79
N VAL A 173 0.49 -1.49 1.64
CA VAL A 173 1.62 -1.33 2.55
C VAL A 173 1.07 -1.41 3.97
N GLY A 174 1.25 -2.58 4.57
CA GLY A 174 0.83 -2.89 5.93
C GLY A 174 1.95 -2.70 6.96
N THR A 175 1.71 -3.18 8.18
CA THR A 175 2.63 -3.00 9.31
C THR A 175 3.91 -3.84 9.21
N THR A 176 3.88 -4.94 8.45
CA THR A 176 4.99 -5.91 8.41
C THR A 176 5.76 -5.85 7.10
N TYR A 177 5.06 -5.85 5.96
CA TYR A 177 5.66 -5.73 4.63
C TYR A 177 4.63 -5.25 3.60
N PRO A 178 5.09 -4.69 2.45
CA PRO A 178 4.22 -4.49 1.29
C PRO A 178 3.67 -5.81 0.75
N GLN A 179 2.41 -5.83 0.32
CA GLN A 179 1.76 -6.98 -0.31
C GLN A 179 1.22 -6.58 -1.69
N ILE A 180 1.47 -7.41 -2.69
CA ILE A 180 0.99 -7.20 -4.06
C ILE A 180 -0.34 -7.91 -4.21
N ARG A 181 -1.41 -7.18 -4.55
CA ARG A 181 -2.73 -7.78 -4.77
C ARG A 181 -2.88 -8.13 -6.23
N LEU A 182 -3.27 -9.38 -6.47
CA LEU A 182 -3.29 -9.99 -7.78
C LEU A 182 -4.69 -10.47 -8.13
N ARG A 183 -5.00 -10.43 -9.42
CA ARG A 183 -6.15 -11.09 -10.01
C ARG A 183 -5.64 -12.05 -11.10
N PRO A 184 -6.00 -13.34 -11.08
CA PRO A 184 -5.70 -14.25 -12.19
C PRO A 184 -6.28 -13.70 -13.51
N THR A 185 -5.52 -13.74 -14.60
CA THR A 185 -6.02 -13.29 -15.92
C THR A 185 -6.88 -14.34 -16.61
N ALA A 186 -6.76 -15.59 -16.18
CA ALA A 186 -7.64 -16.70 -16.55
C ALA A 186 -7.97 -17.53 -15.32
N VAL A 187 -9.21 -17.99 -15.24
CA VAL A 187 -9.70 -18.99 -14.27
C VAL A 187 -10.25 -20.18 -15.05
N PRO A 188 -10.07 -21.42 -14.58
CA PRO A 188 -10.68 -22.58 -15.23
C PRO A 188 -12.22 -22.52 -15.14
N PRO A 189 -12.95 -23.23 -16.02
CA PRO A 189 -14.38 -23.42 -15.89
C PRO A 189 -14.78 -24.01 -14.53
N PRO A 190 -16.04 -23.84 -14.09
CA PRO A 190 -16.54 -24.46 -12.86
C PRO A 190 -16.29 -25.97 -12.84
N GLY A 191 -15.69 -26.47 -11.77
CA GLY A 191 -15.34 -27.89 -11.61
C GLY A 191 -14.13 -28.39 -12.40
N GLU A 192 -13.43 -27.53 -13.17
CA GLU A 192 -12.17 -27.88 -13.82
C GLU A 192 -10.95 -27.43 -13.00
N PRO A 193 -9.83 -28.19 -13.03
CA PRO A 193 -8.61 -27.79 -12.33
C PRO A 193 -7.94 -26.60 -13.02
N TRP A 194 -7.12 -25.85 -12.27
CA TRP A 194 -6.36 -24.72 -12.81
C TRP A 194 -5.50 -25.12 -14.01
N PRO A 195 -5.47 -24.29 -15.07
CA PRO A 195 -4.67 -24.58 -16.26
C PRO A 195 -3.20 -24.70 -15.85
N ARG A 196 -2.62 -25.88 -16.10
CA ARG A 196 -1.18 -26.09 -15.95
C ARG A 196 -0.48 -25.48 -17.16
N PRO A 197 0.56 -24.65 -17.00
CA PRO A 197 1.44 -24.35 -18.12
C PRO A 197 1.99 -25.68 -18.64
N ALA A 198 1.97 -25.89 -19.95
CA ALA A 198 2.74 -26.96 -20.55
C ALA A 198 4.22 -26.75 -20.18
N PRO A 199 4.95 -27.78 -19.72
CA PRO A 199 6.39 -27.65 -19.51
C PRO A 199 7.02 -27.24 -20.84
N ARG A 200 7.77 -26.15 -20.83
CA ARG A 200 8.63 -25.74 -21.95
C ARG A 200 9.88 -26.61 -22.00
#